data_AF-A0A2M8KLV7-F1
#
_entry.id   AF-A0A2M8KLV7-F1
#
_cell.length_a   1.000
_cell.length_b   1.000
_cell.length_c   1.000
_cell.angle_alpha   90.00
_cell.angle_beta   90.00
_cell.angle_gamma   90.00
#
_symmetry.space_group_name_H-M   'P 1'
#
loop_
_entity.id
_entity.type
_entity.pdbx_description
1 polymer ?
#
loop_
_entity_poly.entity_id
_entity_poly.type
_entity_poly.pdbx_seq_one_letter_code
_entity_poly.pdbx_strand_id
1 'polypeptide(L)'
;MVKGIKNLKYYQAIGRRKEAVARVRLYLVGSNKTASIKNPMTGSSLKISQGEIYVNGKLISQLFPRQIDKARYLVPLKITNNEDRFAISILVQGGGKNGQLEAIIHGLARAIEKVDHDQYRPTLKKHGLLTRDPRVRERRKVGMGGKARRKKQSPKR
;
A
#
# COMPACT_ATOMS: atom_id res chain seq x y z
N MET A 1 22.74 3.68 25.99
CA MET A 1 23.23 2.65 25.03
C MET A 1 22.12 2.32 24.03
N VAL A 2 22.19 2.86 22.80
CA VAL A 2 21.22 2.52 21.74
C VAL A 2 21.60 1.14 21.21
N LYS A 3 20.87 0.09 21.64
CA LYS A 3 21.05 -1.27 21.10
C LYS A 3 21.01 -1.19 19.56
N GLY A 4 22.09 -1.63 18.92
CA GLY A 4 22.25 -1.60 17.46
C GLY A 4 21.04 -2.22 16.76
N ILE A 5 20.56 -1.53 15.72
CA ILE A 5 19.44 -2.00 14.90
C ILE A 5 19.91 -3.26 14.16
N LYS A 6 19.36 -4.42 14.51
CA LYS A 6 19.62 -5.64 13.74
C LYS A 6 19.03 -5.45 12.33
N ASN A 7 19.83 -5.67 11.29
CA ASN A 7 19.36 -5.69 9.90
C ASN A 7 18.47 -6.93 9.69
N LEU A 8 17.16 -6.76 9.90
CA LEU A 8 16.16 -7.80 9.66
C LEU A 8 16.01 -8.05 8.16
N LYS A 9 15.93 -9.33 7.75
CA LYS A 9 15.62 -9.69 6.36
C LYS A 9 14.16 -9.30 6.06
N TYR A 10 13.94 -8.53 5.01
CA TYR A 10 12.62 -8.11 4.58
C TYR A 10 12.44 -8.24 3.07
N TYR A 11 11.20 -8.50 2.65
CA TYR A 11 10.79 -8.40 1.25
C TYR A 11 10.23 -7.02 0.98
N GLN A 12 10.64 -6.38 -0.11
CA GLN A 12 10.21 -5.03 -0.45
C GLN A 12 9.53 -4.96 -1.80
N ALA A 13 8.47 -4.18 -1.88
CA ALA A 13 7.83 -3.82 -3.13
C ALA A 13 7.26 -2.40 -3.09
N ILE A 14 6.93 -1.91 -4.28
CA ILE A 14 6.37 -0.57 -4.47
C ILE A 14 5.00 -0.73 -5.12
N GLY A 15 4.02 -0.09 -4.50
CA GLY A 15 2.70 0.14 -5.08
C GLY A 15 2.52 1.59 -5.50
N ARG A 16 1.79 1.83 -6.59
CA ARG A 16 1.53 3.17 -7.13
C ARG A 16 0.10 3.29 -7.60
N ARG A 17 -0.58 4.37 -7.22
CA ARG A 17 -1.93 4.68 -7.71
C ARG A 17 -2.13 6.18 -7.82
N LYS A 18 -2.52 6.65 -9.01
CA LYS A 18 -2.56 8.08 -9.34
C LYS A 18 -1.22 8.72 -8.94
N GLU A 19 -1.24 9.65 -7.99
CA GLU A 19 -0.08 10.36 -7.45
C GLU A 19 0.49 9.70 -6.18
N ALA A 20 -0.19 8.71 -5.60
CA ALA A 20 0.25 8.04 -4.38
C ALA A 20 1.29 6.94 -4.68
N VAL A 21 2.32 6.90 -3.85
CA VAL A 21 3.38 5.88 -3.87
C VAL A 21 3.48 5.25 -2.49
N ALA A 22 3.39 3.93 -2.44
CA ALA A 22 3.54 3.13 -1.22
C ALA A 22 4.78 2.24 -1.34
N ARG A 23 5.72 2.40 -0.41
CA ARG A 23 6.88 1.51 -0.25
C ARG A 23 6.56 0.54 0.89
N VAL A 24 6.39 -0.74 0.55
CA VAL A 24 5.98 -1.79 1.48
C VAL A 24 7.19 -2.65 1.82
N ARG A 25 7.38 -2.94 3.11
CA ARG A 25 8.35 -3.89 3.63
C ARG A 25 7.62 -4.95 4.46
N LEU A 26 7.82 -6.22 4.09
CA LEU A 26 7.34 -7.39 4.83
C LEU A 26 8.50 -7.99 5.61
N TYR A 27 8.36 -8.06 6.93
CA TYR A 27 9.33 -8.72 7.79
C TYR A 27 8.81 -10.11 8.17
N LEU A 28 9.67 -11.11 7.99
CA LEU A 28 9.47 -12.44 8.59
C LEU A 28 9.93 -12.35 10.04
N VAL A 29 9.00 -12.53 10.97
CA VAL A 29 9.32 -12.48 12.39
C VAL A 29 9.56 -13.90 12.89
N GLY A 30 10.68 -14.10 13.59
CA GLY A 30 11.01 -15.38 14.22
C GLY A 30 10.25 -15.60 15.53
N SER A 31 10.82 -16.42 16.41
CA SER A 31 10.21 -16.92 17.65
C SER A 31 9.60 -15.85 18.56
N ASN A 32 10.17 -14.65 18.59
CA ASN A 32 9.75 -13.56 19.49
C ASN A 32 8.56 -12.74 18.98
N LYS A 33 7.99 -13.05 17.79
CA LYS A 33 6.80 -12.43 17.15
C LYS A 33 6.80 -10.90 17.03
N THR A 34 7.89 -10.25 17.40
CA THR A 34 8.10 -8.80 17.36
C THR A 34 9.38 -8.46 16.61
N ALA A 35 9.35 -7.35 15.87
CA ALA A 35 10.51 -6.77 15.20
C ALA A 35 10.64 -5.30 15.59
N SER A 36 11.88 -4.85 15.83
CA SER A 36 12.19 -3.44 16.10
C SER A 36 12.72 -2.81 14.82
N ILE A 37 12.00 -1.82 14.30
CA ILE A 37 12.36 -1.08 13.08
C ILE A 37 12.52 0.41 13.38
N LYS A 38 13.23 1.13 12.52
CA LYS A 38 13.32 2.59 12.62
C LYS A 38 12.05 3.23 12.03
N ASN A 39 11.43 4.15 12.74
CA ASN A 39 10.34 4.96 12.23
C ASN A 39 10.85 5.80 11.05
N PRO A 40 10.28 5.64 9.85
CA PRO A 40 10.75 6.42 8.71
C PRO A 40 10.39 7.91 8.80
N MET A 41 9.44 8.32 9.67
CA MET A 41 9.11 9.74 9.89
C MET A 41 9.95 10.38 11.01
N THR A 42 9.94 9.79 12.20
CA THR A 42 10.55 10.39 13.41
C THR A 42 11.96 9.87 13.69
N GLY A 43 12.41 8.82 13.01
CA GLY A 43 13.70 8.17 13.25
C GLY A 43 13.77 7.37 14.56
N SER A 44 12.72 7.37 15.38
CA SER A 44 12.65 6.63 16.65
C SER A 44 12.47 5.11 16.42
N SER A 45 12.75 4.30 17.45
CA SER A 45 12.52 2.85 17.38
C SER A 45 11.01 2.55 17.47
N LEU A 46 10.47 1.85 16.48
CA LEU A 46 9.12 1.32 16.46
C LEU A 46 9.19 -0.19 16.64
N LYS A 47 8.43 -0.71 17.60
CA LYS A 47 8.16 -2.14 17.71
C LYS A 47 6.94 -2.46 16.86
N ILE A 48 7.09 -3.41 15.94
CA ILE A 48 6.01 -3.96 15.13
C ILE A 48 5.82 -5.42 15.51
N SER A 49 4.58 -5.87 15.63
CA SER A 49 4.29 -7.28 15.85
C SER A 49 3.77 -7.96 14.58
N GLN A 50 3.80 -9.29 14.59
CA GLN A 50 3.29 -10.13 13.53
C GLN A 50 1.76 -9.94 13.38
N GLY A 51 1.28 -9.80 12.15
CA GLY A 51 -0.13 -9.50 11.84
C GLY A 51 -0.48 -8.01 11.86
N GLU A 52 0.39 -7.15 12.40
CA GLU A 52 0.16 -5.71 12.42
C GLU A 52 0.70 -5.00 11.18
N ILE A 53 -0.08 -4.01 10.73
CA ILE A 53 0.25 -3.15 9.60
C ILE A 53 0.45 -1.73 10.11
N TYR A 54 1.68 -1.25 9.97
CA TYR A 54 2.05 0.13 10.27
C TYR A 54 2.23 0.93 8.99
N VAL A 55 1.58 2.09 8.93
CA VAL A 55 1.66 3.04 7.82
C VAL A 55 2.18 4.36 8.39
N ASN A 56 3.33 4.83 7.89
CA ASN A 56 3.97 6.08 8.34
C ASN A 56 4.16 6.13 9.87
N GLY A 57 4.45 4.98 10.49
CA GLY A 57 4.67 4.85 11.93
C GLY A 57 3.40 4.85 12.79
N LYS A 58 2.21 4.84 12.20
CA LYS A 58 0.92 4.71 12.90
C LYS A 58 0.23 3.40 12.51
N LEU A 59 -0.67 2.90 13.35
CA LEU A 59 -1.45 1.70 13.01
C LEU A 59 -2.38 1.98 11.82
N ILE A 60 -2.54 1.03 10.92
CA ILE A 60 -3.40 1.22 9.73
C ILE A 60 -4.87 1.52 10.10
N SER A 61 -5.36 0.98 11.21
CA SER A 61 -6.73 1.20 11.71
C SER A 61 -6.99 2.66 12.10
N GLN A 62 -5.97 3.38 12.57
CA GLN A 62 -6.08 4.79 12.93
C GLN A 62 -6.15 5.69 11.70
N LEU A 63 -5.49 5.30 10.59
CA LEU A 63 -5.50 6.08 9.34
C LEU A 63 -6.74 5.79 8.49
N PHE A 64 -7.19 4.54 8.48
CA PHE A 64 -8.32 4.05 7.69
C PHE A 64 -9.38 3.42 8.62
N PRO A 65 -10.22 4.23 9.29
CA PRO A 65 -11.19 3.73 10.27
C PRO A 65 -12.41 3.04 9.66
N ARG A 66 -12.70 3.25 8.37
CA ARG A 66 -13.89 2.68 7.71
C ARG A 66 -13.73 1.17 7.53
N GLN A 67 -14.78 0.42 7.84
CA GLN A 67 -14.81 -1.05 7.66
C GLN A 67 -14.58 -1.47 6.20
N ILE A 68 -15.10 -0.69 5.24
CA ILE A 68 -14.88 -0.93 3.81
C ILE A 68 -13.39 -0.84 3.46
N ASP A 69 -12.68 0.14 4.04
CA ASP A 69 -11.24 0.31 3.81
C ASP A 69 -10.46 -0.84 4.44
N LYS A 70 -10.89 -1.30 5.64
CA LYS A 70 -10.36 -2.50 6.31
C LYS A 70 -10.49 -3.75 5.45
N ALA A 71 -11.66 -4.00 4.90
CA ALA A 71 -11.86 -5.14 4.01
C ALA A 71 -10.92 -5.06 2.80
N ARG A 72 -10.73 -3.88 2.21
CA ARG A 72 -9.90 -3.67 1.00
C ARG A 72 -8.42 -3.91 1.22
N TYR A 73 -7.79 -3.38 2.27
CA TYR A 73 -6.35 -3.59 2.47
C TYR A 73 -6.01 -5.02 2.90
N LEU A 74 -6.96 -5.77 3.47
CA LEU A 74 -6.78 -7.17 3.87
C LEU A 74 -6.92 -8.15 2.70
N VAL A 75 -7.56 -7.77 1.58
CA VAL A 75 -7.75 -8.64 0.40
C VAL A 75 -6.49 -9.42 -0.01
N PRO A 76 -5.32 -8.81 -0.25
CA PRO A 76 -4.12 -9.55 -0.68
C PRO A 76 -3.62 -10.55 0.37
N LEU A 77 -3.83 -10.28 1.66
CA LEU A 77 -3.43 -11.16 2.76
C LEU A 77 -4.40 -12.33 2.93
N LYS A 78 -5.71 -12.07 2.81
CA LYS A 78 -6.78 -13.10 2.84
C LYS A 78 -6.63 -14.11 1.73
N ILE A 79 -6.45 -13.65 0.49
CA ILE A 79 -6.35 -14.53 -0.68
C ILE A 79 -5.13 -15.46 -0.59
N THR A 80 -4.07 -15.02 0.08
CA THR A 80 -2.83 -15.79 0.24
C THR A 80 -2.73 -16.51 1.59
N ASN A 81 -3.77 -16.45 2.43
CA ASN A 81 -3.81 -17.02 3.78
C ASN A 81 -2.60 -16.61 4.65
N ASN A 82 -2.14 -15.36 4.52
CA ASN A 82 -0.93 -14.86 5.18
C ASN A 82 -1.20 -13.70 6.16
N GLU A 83 -2.45 -13.54 6.66
CA GLU A 83 -2.84 -12.42 7.52
C GLU A 83 -1.92 -12.26 8.73
N ASP A 84 -1.66 -13.35 9.44
CA ASP A 84 -0.86 -13.35 10.67
C ASP A 84 0.59 -13.77 10.44
N ARG A 85 1.11 -13.78 9.21
CA ARG A 85 2.47 -14.29 8.96
C ARG A 85 3.54 -13.21 9.04
N PHE A 86 3.21 -11.99 8.65
CA PHE A 86 4.18 -10.92 8.43
C PHE A 86 3.97 -9.76 9.40
N ALA A 87 5.06 -9.13 9.83
CA ALA A 87 5.01 -7.78 10.38
C ALA A 87 5.22 -6.79 9.24
N ILE A 88 4.34 -5.81 9.08
CA ILE A 88 4.27 -5.00 7.86
C ILE A 88 4.55 -3.54 8.18
N SER A 89 5.53 -2.96 7.49
CA SER A 89 5.83 -1.53 7.56
C SER A 89 5.70 -0.89 6.19
N ILE A 90 4.95 0.20 6.13
CA ILE A 90 4.63 0.89 4.89
C ILE A 90 4.94 2.37 5.05
N LEU A 91 5.65 2.90 4.06
CA LEU A 91 5.79 4.34 3.87
C LEU A 91 4.96 4.78 2.67
N VAL A 92 4.03 5.70 2.89
CA VAL A 92 3.14 6.22 1.85
C VAL A 92 3.28 7.73 1.73
N GLN A 93 3.42 8.20 0.49
CA GLN A 93 3.54 9.62 0.16
C GLN A 93 2.69 9.95 -1.08
N GLY A 94 2.13 11.16 -1.11
CA GLY A 94 1.35 11.68 -2.23
C GLY A 94 -0.11 11.22 -2.29
N GLY A 95 -0.88 11.83 -3.19
CA GLY A 95 -2.29 11.53 -3.44
C GLY A 95 -3.22 11.82 -2.26
N GLY A 96 -4.42 11.22 -2.31
CA GLY A 96 -5.41 11.26 -1.21
C GLY A 96 -5.71 9.88 -0.64
N LYS A 97 -6.52 9.80 0.42
CA LYS A 97 -6.78 8.56 1.20
C LYS A 97 -7.07 7.33 0.34
N ASN A 98 -8.00 7.43 -0.61
CA ASN A 98 -8.34 6.28 -1.49
C ASN A 98 -7.18 5.88 -2.42
N GLY A 99 -6.45 6.87 -2.97
CA GLY A 99 -5.28 6.58 -3.80
C GLY A 99 -4.16 5.93 -3.01
N GLN A 100 -3.96 6.37 -1.76
CA GLN A 100 -3.01 5.77 -0.83
C GLN A 100 -3.40 4.32 -0.49
N LEU A 101 -4.67 4.07 -0.18
CA LEU A 101 -5.18 2.72 0.11
C LEU A 101 -4.95 1.75 -1.06
N GLU A 102 -5.31 2.15 -2.28
CA GLU A 102 -5.10 1.34 -3.48
C GLU A 102 -3.60 1.13 -3.79
N ALA A 103 -2.76 2.13 -3.54
CA ALA A 103 -1.30 1.98 -3.66
C ALA A 103 -0.75 0.97 -2.63
N ILE A 104 -1.26 0.99 -1.39
CA ILE A 104 -0.91 0.02 -0.35
C ILE A 104 -1.27 -1.40 -0.77
N ILE A 105 -2.49 -1.62 -1.25
CA ILE A 105 -2.97 -2.93 -1.73
C ILE A 105 -2.06 -3.47 -2.83
N HIS A 106 -1.75 -2.63 -3.81
CA HIS A 106 -0.88 -3.02 -4.92
C HIS A 106 0.56 -3.32 -4.45
N GLY A 107 1.07 -2.54 -3.49
CA GLY A 107 2.38 -2.77 -2.90
C GLY A 107 2.45 -4.06 -2.09
N LEU A 108 1.40 -4.38 -1.32
CA LEU A 108 1.27 -5.62 -0.55
C LEU A 108 1.26 -6.84 -1.46
N ALA A 109 0.43 -6.84 -2.51
CA ALA A 109 0.36 -7.95 -3.45
C ALA A 109 1.73 -8.25 -4.09
N ARG A 110 2.43 -7.20 -4.54
CA ARG A 110 3.78 -7.33 -5.11
C ARG A 110 4.85 -7.76 -4.10
N ALA A 111 4.68 -7.40 -2.83
CA ALA A 111 5.61 -7.82 -1.79
C ALA A 111 5.44 -9.31 -1.47
N ILE A 112 4.19 -9.79 -1.41
CA ILE A 112 3.87 -11.21 -1.20
C ILE A 112 4.34 -12.06 -2.38
N GLU A 113 4.15 -11.59 -3.62
CA GLU A 113 4.66 -12.26 -4.82
C GLU A 113 6.18 -12.49 -4.76
N LYS A 114 6.94 -11.60 -4.10
CA LYS A 114 8.40 -11.77 -3.94
C LYS A 114 8.79 -12.77 -2.85
N VAL A 115 7.87 -13.15 -1.97
CA VAL A 115 8.14 -14.16 -0.94
C VAL A 115 8.19 -15.55 -1.59
N ASP A 116 7.17 -15.87 -2.38
CA ASP A 116 7.09 -17.10 -3.16
C ASP A 116 6.35 -16.80 -4.47
N HIS A 117 7.12 -16.72 -5.54
CA HIS A 117 6.63 -16.29 -6.84
C HIS A 117 5.67 -17.31 -7.45
N ASP A 118 6.01 -18.60 -7.37
CA ASP A 118 5.31 -19.64 -8.12
C ASP A 118 3.98 -19.99 -7.47
N GLN A 119 3.89 -19.91 -6.15
CA GLN A 119 2.66 -20.14 -5.40
C GLN A 119 1.68 -18.95 -5.46
N TYR A 120 2.18 -17.72 -5.26
CA TYR A 120 1.27 -16.58 -5.04
C TYR A 120 0.90 -15.82 -6.31
N ARG A 121 1.77 -15.78 -7.32
CA ARG A 121 1.50 -15.06 -8.58
C ARG A 121 0.22 -15.51 -9.30
N PRO A 122 -0.08 -16.80 -9.51
CA PRO A 122 -1.28 -17.20 -10.24
C PRO A 122 -2.56 -16.73 -9.53
N THR A 123 -2.62 -16.90 -8.21
CA THR A 123 -3.76 -16.49 -7.38
C THR A 123 -3.92 -14.97 -7.38
N LEU A 124 -2.85 -14.21 -7.16
CA LEU A 124 -2.89 -12.74 -7.15
C LEU A 124 -3.22 -12.14 -8.54
N LYS A 125 -2.75 -12.78 -9.62
CA LYS A 125 -3.05 -12.38 -10.99
C LYS A 125 -4.52 -12.63 -11.33
N LYS A 126 -5.08 -13.77 -10.92
CA LYS A 126 -6.51 -14.11 -11.12
C LYS A 126 -7.44 -13.07 -10.47
N HIS A 127 -7.05 -12.54 -9.31
CA HIS A 127 -7.79 -11.48 -8.62
C HIS A 127 -7.45 -10.04 -9.07
N GLY A 128 -6.58 -9.87 -10.07
CA GLY A 128 -6.26 -8.55 -10.64
C GLY A 128 -5.41 -7.63 -9.75
N LEU A 129 -4.77 -8.15 -8.70
CA LEU A 129 -4.04 -7.33 -7.71
C LEU A 129 -2.65 -6.89 -8.19
N LEU A 130 -2.08 -7.60 -9.17
CA LEU A 130 -0.76 -7.31 -9.74
C LEU A 130 -0.78 -6.26 -10.84
N THR A 131 -1.95 -5.92 -11.37
CA THR A 131 -2.11 -4.90 -12.41
C THR A 131 -2.34 -3.53 -11.77
N ARG A 132 -1.56 -2.54 -12.19
CA ARG A 132 -1.78 -1.15 -11.75
C ARG A 132 -2.99 -0.58 -12.49
N ASP A 133 -3.92 0.07 -11.77
CA ASP A 133 -4.99 0.85 -12.41
C ASP A 133 -4.41 2.10 -13.11
N PRO A 134 -4.43 2.15 -14.46
CA PRO A 134 -3.79 3.20 -15.25
C PRO A 134 -4.62 4.50 -15.29
N ARG A 135 -5.85 4.52 -14.77
CA ARG A 135 -6.74 5.70 -14.88
C ARG A 135 -6.18 6.88 -14.09
N VAL A 136 -5.86 7.97 -14.78
CA VAL A 136 -5.38 9.23 -14.19
C VAL A 136 -6.30 10.38 -14.64
N ARG A 137 -6.33 11.48 -13.88
CA ARG A 137 -7.10 12.67 -14.24
C ARG A 137 -6.60 13.21 -15.58
N GLU A 138 -7.49 13.28 -16.56
CA GLU A 138 -7.21 13.92 -17.84
C GLU A 138 -7.02 15.44 -17.64
N ARG A 139 -6.01 16.01 -18.31
CA ARG A 139 -5.75 17.46 -18.28
C ARG A 139 -6.92 18.23 -18.89
N ARG A 140 -7.22 19.41 -18.34
CA ARG A 140 -8.16 20.35 -18.97
C ARG A 140 -7.53 20.95 -20.24
N LYS A 141 -8.18 20.77 -21.38
CA LYS A 141 -7.79 21.37 -22.67
C LYS A 141 -8.31 22.82 -22.78
N VAL A 142 -7.62 23.63 -23.58
CA VAL A 142 -8.09 24.99 -23.94
C VAL A 142 -9.41 24.91 -24.71
N GLY A 143 -10.25 25.94 -24.60
CA GLY A 143 -11.58 25.96 -25.23
C GLY A 143 -12.68 25.15 -24.53
N MET A 144 -12.35 24.28 -23.56
CA MET A 144 -13.33 23.48 -22.83
C MET A 144 -14.09 24.28 -21.75
N GLY A 145 -15.31 23.84 -21.44
CA GLY A 145 -16.23 24.40 -20.44
C GLY A 145 -15.87 24.05 -19.00
N GLY A 146 -14.61 24.21 -18.62
CA GLY A 146 -14.17 24.10 -17.21
C GLY A 146 -13.64 22.73 -16.77
N LYS A 147 -13.93 21.64 -17.49
CA LYS A 147 -13.43 20.27 -17.22
C LYS A 147 -12.87 19.64 -18.50
N ALA A 148 -12.09 18.56 -18.38
CA ALA A 148 -11.36 17.94 -19.50
C ALA A 148 -12.22 17.61 -20.73
N ARG A 149 -13.45 17.12 -20.53
CA ARG A 149 -14.37 16.72 -21.62
C ARG A 149 -15.63 17.56 -21.72
N ARG A 150 -15.79 18.59 -20.89
CA ARG A 150 -17.00 19.42 -20.90
C ARG A 150 -16.90 20.43 -22.03
N LYS A 151 -17.84 20.38 -22.98
CA LYS A 151 -17.97 21.41 -24.03
C LYS A 151 -18.69 22.64 -23.47
N LYS A 152 -18.35 23.83 -23.97
CA LYS A 152 -19.16 25.04 -23.72
C LYS A 152 -20.46 24.91 -24.50
N GLN A 153 -21.56 25.39 -23.94
CA GLN A 153 -22.82 25.49 -24.68
C GLN A 153 -22.65 26.60 -25.73
N SER A 154 -22.86 26.25 -27.01
CA SER A 154 -22.85 27.21 -28.11
C SER A 154 -24.31 27.50 -28.49
N PRO A 155 -24.74 28.77 -28.54
CA PRO A 155 -26.02 29.12 -29.13
C PRO A 155 -25.93 28.88 -30.63
N LYS A 156 -26.78 28.00 -31.17
CA LYS A 156 -26.99 27.88 -32.61
C LYS A 156 -27.95 28.98 -32.99
N ARG A 157 -27.46 30.03 -33.63
CA ARG A 157 -28.27 31.13 -34.15
C ARG A 157 -27.78 31.47 -35.55
#